data_AF-A0AA39Z750-F1
#
_entry.id   AF-A0AA39Z750-F1
#
_cell.length_a   1.000
_cell.length_b   1.000
_cell.length_c   1.000
_cell.angle_alpha   90.00
_cell.angle_beta   90.00
_cell.angle_gamma   90.00
#
_symmetry.space_group_name_H-M   'P 1'
#
loop_
_entity.id
_entity.type
_entity.pdbx_description
1 polymer ?
#
loop_
_entity_poly.entity_id
_entity_poly.type
_entity_poly.pdbx_seq_one_letter_code
_entity_poly.pdbx_strand_id
1 'polypeptide(L)'
;MEEDQELYDRIANCLEDSVFDSLKRRFLPSSLLEELMTTEAIQLALSDEDDDGQQLPDLADLVRFIEDKARKVFATTQRVFKGPEKLRRAMRRFQAAGFGDKDLPVARPGSGKQMANSHVLLQFNAPGDRKTLWTMTTIQEFFDSQWSLMAPVFETATST
;
A
#
# COMPACT_ATOMS: atom_id res chain seq x y z
N MET A 1 26.35 -13.48 7.26
CA MET A 1 25.74 -13.76 5.95
C MET A 1 24.26 -13.64 6.22
N GLU A 2 23.82 -12.40 6.24
CA GLU A 2 22.64 -11.83 6.92
C GLU A 2 22.62 -10.42 6.28
N GLU A 3 21.58 -9.89 5.65
CA GLU A 3 20.14 -10.04 5.77
C GLU A 3 19.53 -9.63 4.42
N ASP A 4 18.89 -10.55 3.69
CA ASP A 4 17.90 -10.18 2.67
C ASP A 4 16.51 -10.31 3.31
N GLN A 5 16.26 -9.46 4.31
CA GLN A 5 14.94 -9.39 4.93
C GLN A 5 14.05 -8.49 4.04
N GLU A 6 13.18 -9.11 3.25
CA GLU A 6 12.24 -8.41 2.37
C GLU A 6 11.49 -7.30 3.12
N LEU A 7 11.23 -6.17 2.47
CA LEU A 7 10.53 -5.02 3.06
C LEU A 7 9.19 -5.43 3.70
N TYR A 8 8.53 -6.44 3.12
CA TYR A 8 7.33 -7.05 3.68
C TYR A 8 7.53 -7.57 5.11
N ASP A 9 8.62 -8.30 5.36
CA ASP A 9 8.93 -8.87 6.67
C ASP A 9 9.29 -7.79 7.68
N ARG A 10 9.99 -6.73 7.25
CA ARG A 10 10.28 -5.57 8.11
C ARG A 10 8.99 -4.87 8.54
N ILE A 11 8.06 -4.64 7.60
CA ILE A 11 6.75 -4.05 7.88
C ILE A 11 5.92 -4.97 8.78
N ALA A 12 5.96 -6.29 8.55
CA ALA A 12 5.20 -7.26 9.34
C ALA A 12 5.72 -7.38 10.78
N ASN A 13 7.03 -7.26 11.00
CA ASN A 13 7.66 -7.34 12.31
C ASN A 13 7.47 -6.08 13.15
N CYS A 14 7.24 -4.93 12.52
CA CYS A 14 7.00 -3.66 13.20
C CYS A 14 5.53 -3.41 13.56
N LEU A 15 4.64 -4.37 13.29
CA LEU A 15 3.24 -4.27 13.63
C LEU A 15 3.02 -4.51 15.12
N GLU A 16 2.52 -3.49 15.82
CA GLU A 16 2.17 -3.62 17.24
C GLU A 16 0.71 -4.05 17.41
N ASP A 17 0.47 -4.96 18.34
CA ASP A 17 -0.86 -5.44 18.68
C ASP A 17 -1.64 -4.36 19.45
N SER A 18 -2.86 -4.07 19.00
CA SER A 18 -3.78 -3.18 19.71
C SER A 18 -4.26 -3.80 21.01
N VAL A 19 -4.17 -3.03 22.09
CA VAL A 19 -4.66 -3.40 23.43
C VAL A 19 -6.08 -2.87 23.70
N PHE A 20 -6.65 -2.09 22.76
CA PHE A 20 -7.88 -1.31 23.00
C PHE A 20 -9.17 -2.01 22.58
N ASP A 21 -9.10 -3.04 21.75
CA ASP A 21 -10.28 -3.75 21.28
C ASP A 21 -10.08 -5.26 21.39
N SER A 22 -11.15 -5.99 21.72
CA SER A 22 -11.14 -7.47 21.83
C SER A 22 -10.80 -8.17 20.50
N LEU A 23 -10.74 -7.41 19.41
CA LEU A 23 -10.20 -7.79 18.12
C LEU A 23 -8.71 -7.41 18.07
N LYS A 24 -7.82 -8.41 18.11
CA LYS A 24 -6.37 -8.25 17.89
C LYS A 24 -6.09 -7.63 16.52
N ARG A 25 -6.03 -6.31 16.45
CA ARG A 25 -5.68 -5.55 15.25
C ARG A 25 -4.27 -5.04 15.40
N ARG A 26 -3.48 -5.15 14.34
CA ARG A 26 -2.08 -4.71 14.31
C ARG A 26 -1.97 -3.35 13.63
N PHE A 27 -1.30 -2.40 14.28
CA PHE A 27 -1.15 -1.04 13.80
C PHE A 27 0.33 -0.70 13.57
N LEU A 28 0.61 0.09 12.54
CA LEU A 28 1.94 0.60 12.26
C LEU A 28 2.01 2.09 12.63
N PRO A 29 2.91 2.52 13.52
CA PRO A 29 3.07 3.93 13.89
C PRO A 29 3.39 4.82 12.69
N SER A 30 2.80 6.01 12.63
CA SER A 30 3.01 6.97 11.54
C SER A 30 4.48 7.40 11.40
N SER A 31 5.19 7.55 12.52
CA SER A 31 6.63 7.83 12.55
C SER A 31 7.45 6.69 11.93
N LEU A 32 7.03 5.44 12.15
CA LEU A 32 7.71 4.26 11.64
C LEU A 32 7.39 4.02 10.15
N LEU A 33 6.22 4.45 9.69
CA LEU A 33 5.88 4.45 8.26
C LEU A 33 6.81 5.38 7.48
N GLU A 34 7.10 6.57 8.02
CA GLU A 34 8.03 7.52 7.41
C GLU A 34 9.48 7.01 7.43
N GLU A 35 9.88 6.29 8.48
CA GLU A 35 11.22 5.71 8.62
C GLU A 35 11.43 4.48 7.73
N LEU A 36 10.39 3.66 7.52
CA LEU A 36 10.46 2.44 6.70
C LEU A 36 10.23 2.70 5.20
N MET A 37 9.53 3.77 4.83
CA MET A 37 9.21 4.13 3.44
C MET A 37 10.26 5.07 2.86
N THR A 38 11.54 4.68 2.93
CA THR A 38 12.62 5.43 2.26
C THR A 38 12.57 5.23 0.75
N THR A 39 13.21 6.14 0.01
CA THR A 39 13.32 6.07 -1.45
C THR A 39 13.84 4.70 -1.90
N GLU A 40 14.86 4.19 -1.21
CA GLU A 40 15.51 2.91 -1.50
C GLU A 40 14.57 1.73 -1.25
N ALA A 41 13.81 1.75 -0.15
CA ALA A 41 12.84 0.71 0.17
C ALA A 41 11.71 0.64 -0.87
N ILE A 42 11.21 1.81 -1.31
CA ILE A 42 10.18 1.91 -2.35
C ILE A 42 10.74 1.41 -3.69
N GLN A 43 11.97 1.79 -4.05
CA GLN A 43 12.63 1.32 -5.27
C GLN A 43 12.84 -0.20 -5.26
N LEU A 44 13.29 -0.76 -4.14
CA LEU A 44 13.51 -2.19 -3.98
C LEU A 44 12.20 -2.97 -4.12
N ALA A 45 11.13 -2.54 -3.45
CA ALA A 45 9.82 -3.20 -3.53
C ALA A 45 9.15 -3.08 -4.90
N LEU A 46 9.54 -2.11 -5.72
CA LEU A 46 9.03 -1.94 -7.09
C LEU A 46 9.90 -2.61 -8.15
N SER A 47 11.14 -2.97 -7.85
CA SER A 47 12.07 -3.60 -8.78
C SER A 47 11.86 -5.13 -8.80
N ASP A 48 11.85 -5.72 -9.99
CA ASP A 48 12.05 -7.17 -10.12
C ASP A 48 13.57 -7.39 -10.17
N GLU A 49 14.09 -8.35 -9.40
CA GLU A 49 15.52 -8.72 -9.45
C GLU A 49 15.93 -9.37 -10.79
N ASP A 50 14.96 -9.66 -11.68
CA ASP A 50 15.14 -10.50 -12.86
C ASP A 50 15.41 -9.79 -14.20
N ASP A 51 15.49 -8.45 -14.29
CA ASP A 51 15.67 -7.78 -15.60
C ASP A 51 16.89 -6.83 -15.63
N ASP A 52 18.03 -7.39 -16.03
CA ASP A 52 19.16 -6.78 -16.77
C ASP A 52 19.69 -5.40 -16.34
N GLY A 53 19.50 -4.99 -15.07
CA GLY A 53 20.02 -3.72 -14.54
C GLY A 53 19.51 -2.47 -15.27
N GLN A 54 18.51 -2.59 -16.15
CA GLN A 54 17.90 -1.45 -16.83
C GLN A 54 16.90 -0.82 -15.88
N GLN A 55 17.34 0.27 -15.23
CA GLN A 55 16.41 1.21 -14.59
C GLN A 55 15.33 1.58 -15.60
N LEU A 56 14.10 1.13 -15.34
CA LEU A 56 12.94 1.58 -16.10
C LEU A 56 12.91 3.11 -16.07
N PRO A 57 12.91 3.80 -17.22
CA PRO A 57 13.14 5.25 -17.33
C PRO A 57 12.09 6.13 -16.60
N ASP A 58 11.12 5.50 -15.97
CA ASP A 58 9.93 6.10 -15.40
C ASP A 58 9.61 5.46 -14.02
N LEU A 59 10.60 4.83 -13.39
CA LEU A 59 10.52 4.37 -12.00
C LEU A 59 10.70 5.53 -11.03
N ALA A 60 11.62 6.47 -11.33
CA ALA A 60 11.90 7.63 -10.48
C ALA A 60 10.67 8.53 -10.28
N ASP A 61 9.89 8.78 -11.35
CA ASP A 61 8.66 9.57 -11.27
C ASP A 61 7.58 8.86 -10.43
N LEU A 62 7.49 7.53 -10.52
CA LEU A 62 6.58 6.72 -9.72
C LEU A 62 6.98 6.75 -8.23
N VAL A 63 8.27 6.61 -7.93
CA VAL A 63 8.80 6.70 -6.56
C VAL A 63 8.49 8.08 -5.96
N ARG A 64 8.76 9.16 -6.69
CA ARG A 64 8.45 10.52 -6.23
C ARG A 64 6.95 10.70 -5.96
N PHE A 65 6.08 10.16 -6.81
CA PHE A 65 4.64 10.20 -6.57
C PHE A 65 4.25 9.47 -5.27
N ILE A 66 4.86 8.32 -5.00
CA ILE A 66 4.62 7.55 -3.78
C ILE A 66 5.06 8.34 -2.56
N GLU A 67 6.28 8.87 -2.57
CA GLU A 67 6.82 9.64 -1.46
C GLU A 67 6.02 10.90 -1.14
N ASP A 68 5.55 11.62 -2.16
CA ASP A 68 4.86 12.90 -1.99
C ASP A 68 3.37 12.73 -1.65
N LYS A 69 2.70 11.73 -2.24
CA LYS A 69 1.23 11.69 -2.25
C LYS A 69 0.61 10.35 -1.89
N ALA A 70 1.33 9.24 -1.87
CA ALA A 70 0.71 7.92 -1.88
C ALA A 70 1.43 6.88 -1.00
N ARG A 71 2.04 7.28 0.13
CA ARG A 71 2.77 6.37 1.03
C ARG A 71 1.85 5.35 1.69
N LYS A 72 0.71 5.79 2.21
CA LYS A 72 -0.30 4.89 2.82
C LYS A 72 -0.97 4.02 1.76
N VAL A 73 -1.28 4.59 0.60
CA VAL A 73 -1.80 3.82 -0.55
C VAL A 73 -0.81 2.75 -0.97
N PHE A 74 0.48 3.08 -1.08
CA PHE A 74 1.56 2.14 -1.43
C PHE A 74 1.66 1.00 -0.42
N ALA A 75 1.80 1.32 0.87
CA ALA A 75 1.91 0.33 1.93
C ALA A 75 0.66 -0.56 2.02
N THR A 76 -0.53 -0.01 1.79
CA THR A 76 -1.77 -0.80 1.71
C THR A 76 -1.76 -1.73 0.50
N THR A 77 -1.34 -1.21 -0.66
CA THR A 77 -1.28 -1.97 -1.92
C THR A 77 -0.27 -3.10 -1.87
N GLN A 78 0.87 -2.89 -1.22
CA GLN A 78 1.91 -3.91 -1.01
C GLN A 78 1.40 -5.09 -0.16
N ARG A 79 0.48 -4.85 0.78
CA ARG A 79 -0.15 -5.94 1.55
C ARG A 79 -1.10 -6.80 0.71
N VAL A 80 -1.70 -6.22 -0.33
CA VAL A 80 -2.66 -6.90 -1.21
C VAL A 80 -1.94 -7.65 -2.33
N PHE A 81 -0.97 -7.01 -2.98
CA PHE A 81 -0.25 -7.61 -4.10
C PHE A 81 1.14 -8.08 -3.69
N LYS A 82 1.29 -9.40 -3.60
CA LYS A 82 2.60 -10.05 -3.51
C LYS A 82 3.26 -10.01 -4.89
N GLY A 83 4.43 -9.39 -4.98
CA GLY A 83 5.26 -9.30 -6.18
C GLY A 83 5.33 -7.89 -6.77
N PRO A 84 6.53 -7.45 -7.19
CA PRO A 84 6.79 -6.09 -7.65
C PRO A 84 6.05 -5.74 -8.95
N GLU A 85 5.83 -6.69 -9.88
CA GLU A 85 5.10 -6.44 -11.13
C GLU A 85 3.67 -5.91 -10.88
N LYS A 86 2.89 -6.61 -10.05
CA LYS A 86 1.50 -6.24 -9.74
C LYS A 86 1.42 -4.97 -8.92
N LEU A 87 2.32 -4.82 -7.96
CA LEU A 87 2.43 -3.60 -7.14
C LEU A 87 2.74 -2.38 -8.01
N ARG A 88 3.77 -2.47 -8.86
CA ARG A 88 4.15 -1.41 -9.82
C ARG A 88 2.99 -1.05 -10.74
N ARG A 89 2.31 -2.05 -11.30
CA ARG A 89 1.15 -1.84 -12.17
C ARG A 89 -0.01 -1.15 -11.46
N ALA A 90 -0.29 -1.52 -10.21
CA ALA A 90 -1.32 -0.86 -9.41
C ALA A 90 -0.96 0.61 -9.12
N MET A 91 0.27 0.85 -8.66
CA MET A 91 0.75 2.20 -8.32
C MET A 91 0.80 3.13 -9.54
N ARG A 92 1.12 2.59 -10.72
CA ARG A 92 1.04 3.34 -11.98
C ARG A 92 -0.37 3.81 -12.29
N ARG A 93 -1.37 2.97 -12.07
CA ARG A 93 -2.77 3.33 -12.30
C ARG A 93 -3.25 4.39 -11.30
N PHE A 94 -2.79 4.31 -10.05
CA PHE A 94 -3.05 5.36 -9.06
C PHE A 94 -2.38 6.68 -9.42
N GLN A 95 -1.11 6.65 -9.83
CA GLN A 95 -0.38 7.84 -10.29
C GLN A 95 -1.11 8.53 -11.45
N ALA A 96 -1.50 7.77 -12.49
CA ALA A 96 -2.19 8.31 -13.66
C ALA A 96 -3.55 8.96 -13.30
N ALA A 97 -4.21 8.46 -12.26
CA ALA A 97 -5.48 8.99 -11.77
C ALA A 97 -5.32 10.05 -10.67
N GLY A 98 -4.10 10.32 -10.20
CA GLY A 98 -3.84 11.20 -9.07
C GLY A 98 -4.41 10.70 -7.73
N PHE A 99 -4.61 9.38 -7.59
CA PHE A 99 -5.17 8.74 -6.39
C PHE A 99 -4.08 8.53 -5.34
N GLY A 100 -4.18 9.22 -4.21
CA GLY A 100 -3.18 9.21 -3.13
C GLY A 100 -3.78 9.05 -1.74
N ASP A 101 -2.99 9.34 -0.72
CA ASP A 101 -3.32 9.13 0.69
C ASP A 101 -4.52 9.96 1.14
N LYS A 102 -4.78 11.09 0.47
CA LYS A 102 -5.97 11.93 0.68
C LYS A 102 -7.28 11.26 0.27
N ASP A 103 -7.20 10.24 -0.58
CA ASP A 103 -8.35 9.50 -1.11
C ASP A 103 -8.68 8.26 -0.25
N LEU A 104 -7.90 8.04 0.83
CA LEU A 104 -8.22 7.09 1.90
C LEU A 104 -9.06 7.79 2.99
N PRO A 105 -10.01 7.07 3.63
CA PRO A 105 -10.29 5.66 3.46
C PRO A 105 -11.25 5.39 2.29
N VAL A 106 -11.07 4.26 1.60
CA VAL A 106 -12.06 3.75 0.65
C VAL A 106 -13.22 3.08 1.38
N ALA A 107 -14.41 3.17 0.79
CA ALA A 107 -15.61 2.53 1.33
C ALA A 107 -15.49 1.01 1.34
N ARG A 108 -16.27 0.33 2.21
CA ARG A 108 -16.35 -1.13 2.19
C ARG A 108 -17.03 -1.58 0.90
N PRO A 109 -16.53 -2.62 0.20
CA PRO A 109 -17.23 -3.17 -0.95
C PRO A 109 -18.65 -3.63 -0.57
N GLY A 110 -19.64 -3.27 -1.37
CA GLY A 110 -21.05 -3.61 -1.13
C GLY A 110 -21.72 -2.88 0.03
N SER A 111 -21.12 -1.82 0.58
CA SER A 111 -21.75 -0.98 1.60
C SER A 111 -22.50 0.21 0.98
N GLY A 112 -23.70 0.53 1.50
CA GLY A 112 -24.49 1.69 1.08
C GLY A 112 -25.15 1.58 -0.30
N LYS A 113 -25.28 2.70 -1.01
CA LYS A 113 -25.86 2.80 -2.38
C LYS A 113 -24.91 2.32 -3.48
N GLN A 114 -23.66 1.99 -3.17
CA GLN A 114 -22.71 1.45 -4.14
C GLN A 114 -23.00 -0.04 -4.33
N MET A 115 -23.46 -0.41 -5.53
CA MET A 115 -23.54 -1.82 -5.90
C MET A 115 -22.12 -2.41 -5.93
N ALA A 116 -22.00 -3.72 -5.71
CA ALA A 116 -20.70 -4.43 -5.73
C ALA A 116 -19.85 -4.13 -6.99
N ASN A 117 -20.48 -3.73 -8.10
CA ASN A 117 -19.84 -3.42 -9.37
C ASN A 117 -19.44 -1.94 -9.57
N SER A 118 -19.60 -1.06 -8.56
CA SER A 118 -19.29 0.38 -8.68
C SER A 118 -18.23 0.87 -7.69
N HIS A 119 -17.41 -0.03 -7.13
CA HIS A 119 -16.37 0.36 -6.19
C HIS A 119 -15.28 1.19 -6.88
N VAL A 120 -14.77 2.24 -6.22
CA VAL A 120 -13.78 3.17 -6.79
C VAL A 120 -12.55 2.45 -7.34
N LEU A 121 -12.09 1.39 -6.66
CA LEU A 121 -10.91 0.63 -7.09
C LEU A 121 -11.11 -0.15 -8.40
N LEU A 122 -12.35 -0.48 -8.77
CA LEU A 122 -12.64 -1.16 -10.05
C LEU A 122 -12.29 -0.30 -11.27
N GLN A 123 -12.31 1.03 -11.12
CA GLN A 123 -11.95 1.95 -12.21
C GLN A 123 -10.47 1.85 -12.59
N PHE A 124 -9.65 1.29 -11.70
CA PHE A 124 -8.24 1.02 -11.95
C PHE A 124 -8.01 -0.36 -12.57
N ASN A 125 -9.04 -1.00 -13.12
CA ASN A 125 -8.86 -2.10 -14.08
C ASN A 125 -8.82 -1.54 -15.50
N ALA A 126 -7.81 -1.91 -16.28
CA ALA A 126 -7.76 -1.48 -17.68
C ALA A 126 -8.83 -2.24 -18.51
N PRO A 127 -9.54 -1.56 -19.42
CA PRO A 127 -10.49 -2.22 -20.30
C PRO A 127 -9.77 -3.25 -21.18
N GLY A 128 -10.31 -4.48 -21.24
CA GLY A 128 -9.71 -5.59 -22.01
C GLY A 128 -8.54 -6.31 -21.32
N ASP A 129 -8.20 -5.94 -20.09
CA ASP A 129 -7.16 -6.59 -19.30
C ASP A 129 -7.61 -7.98 -18.83
N ARG A 130 -7.00 -9.03 -19.39
CA ARG A 130 -7.29 -10.42 -18.98
C ARG A 130 -6.89 -10.73 -17.54
N LYS A 131 -6.01 -9.91 -16.94
CA LYS A 131 -5.55 -10.04 -15.56
C LYS A 131 -5.98 -8.83 -14.74
N THR A 132 -7.26 -8.78 -14.37
CA THR A 132 -7.81 -7.73 -13.48
C THR A 132 -7.04 -7.69 -12.16
N LEU A 133 -6.53 -6.51 -11.80
CA LEU A 133 -5.83 -6.31 -10.52
C LEU A 133 -6.84 -6.22 -9.37
N TRP A 134 -7.90 -5.44 -9.59
CA TRP A 134 -8.91 -5.15 -8.57
C TRP A 134 -10.10 -6.06 -8.76
N THR A 135 -10.15 -7.15 -7.98
CA THR A 135 -11.29 -8.03 -7.84
C THR A 135 -12.00 -7.71 -6.53
N MET A 136 -13.21 -8.24 -6.31
CA MET A 136 -13.88 -8.05 -5.00
C MET A 136 -13.01 -8.53 -3.84
N THR A 137 -12.25 -9.61 -4.02
CA THR A 137 -11.32 -10.13 -3.00
C THR A 137 -10.20 -9.13 -2.69
N THR A 138 -9.49 -8.64 -3.72
CA THR A 138 -8.36 -7.72 -3.50
C THR A 138 -8.83 -6.34 -3.01
N ILE A 139 -10.04 -5.93 -3.36
CA ILE A 139 -10.69 -4.74 -2.81
C ILE A 139 -11.02 -4.93 -1.32
N GLN A 140 -11.55 -6.09 -0.93
CA GLN A 140 -11.83 -6.38 0.48
C GLN A 140 -10.52 -6.41 1.29
N GLU A 141 -9.46 -7.04 0.78
CA GLU A 141 -8.14 -7.06 1.42
C GLU A 141 -7.54 -5.65 1.55
N PHE A 142 -7.69 -4.81 0.52
CA PHE A 142 -7.27 -3.41 0.58
C PHE A 142 -8.06 -2.64 1.64
N PHE A 143 -9.38 -2.82 1.66
CA PHE A 143 -10.25 -2.17 2.64
C PHE A 143 -9.90 -2.56 4.07
N ASP A 144 -9.61 -3.83 4.33
CA ASP A 144 -9.25 -4.30 5.67
C ASP A 144 -7.83 -3.82 6.05
N SER A 145 -6.91 -3.79 5.09
CA SER A 145 -5.52 -3.37 5.30
C SER A 145 -5.37 -1.87 5.56
N GLN A 146 -6.19 -1.01 4.95
CA GLN A 146 -6.02 0.45 5.06
C GLN A 146 -6.07 0.94 6.52
N TRP A 147 -6.88 0.29 7.37
CA TRP A 147 -7.05 0.67 8.77
C TRP A 147 -5.79 0.42 9.61
N SER A 148 -4.96 -0.55 9.23
CA SER A 148 -3.70 -0.83 9.92
C SER A 148 -2.66 0.29 9.75
N LEU A 149 -2.82 1.13 8.72
CA LEU A 149 -1.91 2.22 8.33
C LEU A 149 -2.53 3.62 8.56
N MET A 150 -3.76 3.65 9.07
CA MET A 150 -4.53 4.88 9.33
C MET A 150 -4.82 5.13 10.81
N ALA A 151 -4.41 4.23 11.71
CA ALA A 151 -4.55 4.50 13.13
C ALA A 151 -3.63 5.67 13.52
N PRO A 152 -4.17 6.72 14.18
CA PRO A 152 -3.35 7.69 14.86
C PRO A 152 -2.71 6.97 16.04
N VAL A 153 -1.52 6.41 15.83
CA VAL A 153 -0.76 5.84 16.94
C VAL A 153 -0.27 7.04 17.73
N PHE A 154 -0.79 7.17 18.95
CA PHE A 154 -0.54 8.28 19.87
C PHE A 154 0.90 8.75 19.74
N GLU A 155 1.09 10.02 19.39
CA GLU A 155 2.36 10.70 19.63
C GLU A 155 2.71 10.39 21.09
N THR A 156 3.81 9.68 21.30
CA THR A 156 4.31 9.47 22.65
C THR A 156 4.51 10.87 23.20
N ALA A 157 3.61 11.28 24.09
CA ALA A 157 3.78 12.47 24.89
C ALA A 157 5.06 12.24 25.67
N THR A 158 6.17 12.73 25.14
CA THR A 158 7.41 12.92 25.87
C THR A 158 7.12 14.02 26.88
N SER A 159 6.45 13.65 27.97
CA SER A 159 6.43 14.44 29.19
C SER A 159 7.86 14.61 29.63
N THR A 160 8.28 15.86 29.57
CA THR A 160 9.52 16.44 30.09
C THR A 160 9.71 16.14 31.56
#